data_AF-A0AAD8GF50-F1
#
_entry.id   AF-A0AAD8GF50-F1
#
_cell.length_a   1.000
_cell.length_b   1.000
_cell.length_c   1.000
_cell.angle_alpha   90.00
_cell.angle_beta   90.00
_cell.angle_gamma   90.00
#
_symmetry.space_group_name_H-M   'P 1'
#
loop_
_entity.id
_entity.type
_entity.pdbx_description
1 polymer ?
#
loop_
_entity_poly.entity_id
_entity_poly.type
_entity_poly.pdbx_seq_one_letter_code
_entity_poly.pdbx_strand_id
1 'polypeptide(L)'
;MKITRQKHAKKYISFYKYNFKFRPPFQILIDGTFCQAALKNKIQIKEQMPKYLMGEVQLCTTNCVLKELESLGKELYGAKIILQRFQVRNCAHIKSPVGASQCLLSMIDGNNPHHYFVATQDQDLTASVKRIPGIPLIFIIQNTMVLDKPSPSSAAHVQAVQTGQLVTVQQKESIQTLKEEQGLVNSTERKGRKRKRKGGPNPLSCLKKKKKTQGPQQQKPAGEKKKRKRHRKRTGEGGLQVETIAQIEKA
;
A
#
# COMPACT_ATOMS: atom_id res chain seq x y z
N MET A 1 -14.12 -4.43 10.17
CA MET A 1 -13.09 -3.38 10.01
C MET A 1 -11.64 -3.84 10.22
N LYS A 2 -11.28 -4.71 11.18
CA LYS A 2 -9.87 -5.16 11.37
C LYS A 2 -9.31 -5.99 10.20
N ILE A 3 -10.13 -6.88 9.63
CA ILE A 3 -9.73 -7.79 8.53
C ILE A 3 -9.41 -7.02 7.23
N THR A 4 -10.11 -5.92 6.94
CA THR A 4 -9.86 -5.13 5.71
C THR A 4 -8.53 -4.39 5.79
N ARG A 5 -8.19 -3.82 6.96
CA ARG A 5 -6.89 -3.15 7.20
C ARG A 5 -5.71 -4.11 7.02
N GLN A 6 -5.78 -5.32 7.57
CA GLN A 6 -4.72 -6.33 7.37
C GLN A 6 -4.63 -6.79 5.91
N LYS A 7 -5.76 -6.94 5.21
CA LYS A 7 -5.76 -7.24 3.77
C LYS A 7 -5.06 -6.15 2.95
N HIS A 8 -5.28 -4.87 3.27
CA HIS A 8 -4.61 -3.75 2.60
C HIS A 8 -3.11 -3.76 2.88
N ALA A 9 -2.70 -3.90 4.14
CA ALA A 9 -1.29 -4.01 4.50
C ALA A 9 -0.62 -5.18 3.75
N LYS A 10 -1.24 -6.37 3.73
CA LYS A 10 -0.72 -7.52 2.98
C LYS A 10 -0.55 -7.23 1.50
N LYS A 11 -1.51 -6.54 0.88
CA LYS A 11 -1.44 -6.10 -0.53
C LYS A 11 -0.26 -5.15 -0.76
N TYR A 12 -0.10 -4.14 0.09
CA TYR A 12 0.94 -3.13 -0.07
C TYR A 12 2.34 -3.67 0.23
N ILE A 13 2.49 -4.52 1.26
CA ILE A 13 3.74 -5.23 1.54
C ILE A 13 4.11 -6.11 0.34
N SER A 14 3.15 -6.82 -0.24
CA SER A 14 3.41 -7.63 -1.44
C SER A 14 3.90 -6.77 -2.60
N PHE A 15 3.31 -5.59 -2.82
CA PHE A 15 3.78 -4.64 -3.82
C PHE A 15 5.26 -4.24 -3.61
N TYR A 16 5.66 -3.91 -2.38
CA TYR A 16 7.05 -3.55 -2.09
C TYR A 16 8.00 -4.74 -2.17
N LYS A 17 7.58 -5.94 -1.76
CA LYS A 17 8.39 -7.17 -1.88
C LYS A 17 8.72 -7.49 -3.34
N TYR A 18 7.73 -7.46 -4.22
CA TYR A 18 7.91 -7.85 -5.62
C TYR A 18 8.63 -6.79 -6.46
N ASN A 19 8.29 -5.52 -6.27
CA ASN A 19 8.82 -4.46 -7.14
C ASN A 19 10.09 -3.80 -6.60
N PHE A 20 10.22 -3.71 -5.28
CA PHE A 20 11.33 -3.02 -4.61
C PHE A 20 12.16 -3.97 -3.73
N LYS A 21 12.01 -5.29 -3.89
CA LYS A 21 12.86 -6.32 -3.27
C LYS A 21 12.92 -6.30 -1.74
N PHE A 22 11.90 -5.77 -1.06
CA PHE A 22 11.82 -5.78 0.40
C PHE A 22 11.82 -7.20 0.97
N ARG A 23 12.55 -7.41 2.06
CA ARG A 23 12.63 -8.71 2.78
C ARG A 23 12.51 -8.51 4.30
N PRO A 24 11.95 -9.49 5.03
CA PRO A 24 12.04 -9.51 6.48
C PRO A 24 13.50 -9.79 6.93
N PRO A 25 13.92 -9.30 8.11
CA PRO A 25 13.18 -8.43 9.01
C PRO A 25 12.99 -7.02 8.42
N PHE A 26 11.77 -6.50 8.45
CA PHE A 26 11.47 -5.18 7.91
C PHE A 26 12.07 -4.11 8.81
N GLN A 27 12.97 -3.31 8.26
CA GLN A 27 13.62 -2.22 8.98
C GLN A 27 12.73 -0.98 8.95
N ILE A 28 12.36 -0.46 10.12
CA ILE A 28 11.44 0.67 10.23
C ILE A 28 12.14 1.82 10.95
N LEU A 29 12.41 2.90 10.24
CA LEU A 29 12.88 4.16 10.81
C LEU A 29 11.72 4.87 11.49
N ILE A 30 11.86 5.15 12.78
CA ILE A 30 10.83 5.78 13.61
C ILE A 30 11.36 7.12 14.12
N ASP A 31 10.52 8.15 13.96
CA ASP A 31 10.79 9.50 14.45
C ASP A 31 10.11 9.77 15.82
N GLY A 32 10.43 10.94 16.39
CA GLY A 32 9.84 11.38 17.65
C GLY A 32 8.33 11.60 17.58
N THR A 33 7.85 12.15 16.46
CA THR A 33 6.42 12.50 16.28
C THR A 33 5.53 11.26 16.28
N PHE A 34 5.97 10.17 15.64
CA PHE A 34 5.27 8.90 15.63
C PHE A 34 5.22 8.26 17.02
N CYS A 35 6.34 8.30 17.76
CA CYS A 35 6.39 7.79 19.13
C CYS A 35 5.49 8.60 20.07
N GLN A 36 5.45 9.92 19.92
CA GLN A 36 4.54 10.76 20.71
C GLN A 36 3.07 10.46 20.40
N ALA A 37 2.73 10.28 19.12
CA ALA A 37 1.38 9.86 18.73
C ALA A 37 1.03 8.46 19.25
N ALA A 38 1.99 7.53 19.27
CA ALA A 38 1.79 6.20 19.82
C ALA A 38 1.51 6.25 21.33
N LEU A 39 2.24 7.08 22.08
CA LEU A 39 2.02 7.31 23.51
C LEU A 39 0.62 7.86 23.78
N LYS A 40 0.23 8.93 23.08
CA LYS A 40 -1.08 9.57 23.23
C LYS A 40 -2.22 8.58 23.02
N ASN A 41 -2.07 7.68 22.03
CA ASN A 41 -3.09 6.70 21.67
C ASN A 41 -2.89 5.33 22.34
N LYS A 42 -1.95 5.20 23.30
CA LYS A 42 -1.64 3.97 24.05
C LYS A 42 -1.32 2.77 23.14
N ILE A 43 -0.59 3.02 22.06
CA ILE A 43 -0.19 2.02 21.06
C ILE A 43 1.17 1.43 21.44
N GLN A 44 1.22 0.12 21.65
CA GLN A 44 2.48 -0.59 21.90
C GLN A 44 3.16 -0.96 20.56
N ILE A 45 4.10 -0.13 20.12
CA ILE A 45 4.76 -0.26 18.81
C ILE A 45 5.43 -1.63 18.64
N LYS A 46 6.24 -2.06 19.62
CA LYS A 46 7.01 -3.32 19.57
C LYS A 46 6.15 -4.55 19.36
N GLU A 47 4.97 -4.60 19.95
CA GLU A 47 4.05 -5.75 19.83
C GLU A 47 3.13 -5.65 18.62
N GLN A 48 2.62 -4.45 18.34
CA GLN A 48 1.59 -4.27 17.32
C GLN A 48 2.17 -4.20 15.91
N MET A 49 3.41 -3.72 15.75
CA MET A 49 4.04 -3.55 14.44
C MET A 49 4.28 -4.88 13.71
N PRO A 50 4.90 -5.91 14.33
CA PRO A 50 5.06 -7.22 13.69
C PRO A 50 3.71 -7.89 13.38
N LYS A 51 2.74 -7.80 14.31
CA LYS A 51 1.38 -8.31 14.12
C LYS A 51 0.67 -7.66 12.93
N TYR A 52 0.93 -6.38 12.68
CA TYR A 52 0.31 -5.65 11.58
C TYR A 52 0.98 -5.93 10.24
N LEU A 53 2.32 -5.96 10.19
CA LEU A 53 3.08 -6.23 8.96
C LEU A 53 3.15 -7.72 8.60
N MET A 54 2.68 -8.61 9.49
CA MET A 54 2.65 -10.06 9.27
C MET A 54 4.05 -10.62 8.96
N GLY A 55 5.06 -10.14 9.66
CA GLY A 55 6.45 -10.52 9.47
C GLY A 55 7.35 -9.99 10.58
N GLU A 56 8.61 -10.41 10.55
CA GLU A 56 9.63 -9.91 11.46
C GLU A 56 9.95 -8.45 11.17
N VAL A 57 10.18 -7.69 12.23
CA VAL A 57 10.38 -6.25 12.17
C VAL A 57 11.54 -5.85 13.06
N GLN A 58 12.37 -4.97 12.54
CA GLN A 58 13.47 -4.34 13.24
C GLN A 58 13.15 -2.84 13.37
N LEU A 59 12.77 -2.43 14.57
CA LEU A 59 12.50 -1.02 14.86
C LEU A 59 13.83 -0.30 15.06
N CYS A 60 14.02 0.79 14.34
CA CYS A 60 15.23 1.58 14.41
C CYS A 60 14.97 3.09 14.44
N THR A 61 15.94 3.83 14.95
CA THR A 61 15.96 5.29 15.01
C THR A 61 17.37 5.80 14.73
N THR A 62 17.61 7.11 14.74
CA THR A 62 18.95 7.69 14.53
C THR A 62 19.37 8.56 15.70
N ASN A 63 20.68 8.77 15.84
CA ASN A 63 21.23 9.68 16.85
C ASN A 63 20.69 11.12 16.69
N CYS A 64 20.43 11.57 15.47
CA CYS A 64 19.86 12.90 15.24
C CYS A 64 18.45 13.01 15.80
N VAL A 65 17.60 12.00 15.60
CA VAL A 65 16.24 11.97 16.17
C VAL A 65 16.29 12.03 17.70
N LEU A 66 17.19 11.26 18.32
CA LEU A 66 17.35 11.27 19.78
C LEU A 66 17.80 12.64 20.31
N LYS A 67 18.75 13.29 19.63
CA LYS A 67 19.25 14.63 20.00
C LYS A 67 18.21 15.72 19.77
N GLU A 68 17.42 15.63 18.71
CA GLU A 68 16.30 16.55 18.47
C GLU A 68 15.26 16.44 19.60
N LEU A 69 14.88 15.22 20.00
CA LEU A 69 13.98 15.01 21.13
C LEU A 69 14.55 15.49 22.46
N GLU A 70 15.86 15.42 22.65
CA GLU A 70 16.54 16.03 23.80
C GLU A 70 16.37 17.55 23.82
N SER A 71 16.53 18.19 22.67
CA SER A 71 16.40 19.65 22.54
C SER A 71 14.97 20.15 22.77
N LEU A 72 13.96 19.35 22.40
CA LEU A 72 12.53 19.67 22.58
C LEU A 72 12.05 19.48 24.03
N GLY A 73 12.86 18.85 24.90
CA GLY A 73 12.66 18.87 26.35
C GLY A 73 11.59 17.92 26.90
N LYS A 74 10.95 18.34 28.01
CA LYS A 74 10.15 17.46 28.90
C LYS A 74 8.89 16.90 28.24
N GLU A 75 8.27 17.61 27.31
CA GLU A 75 7.00 17.20 26.67
C GLU A 75 7.14 15.92 25.84
N LEU A 76 8.30 15.70 25.24
CA LEU A 76 8.60 14.54 24.38
C LEU A 76 9.51 13.52 25.08
N TYR A 77 9.73 13.66 26.39
CA TYR A 77 10.60 12.77 27.16
C TYR A 77 10.13 11.30 27.10
N GLY A 78 8.82 11.06 27.15
CA GLY A 78 8.27 9.72 27.00
C GLY A 78 8.59 9.10 25.63
N ALA A 79 8.48 9.90 24.55
CA ALA A 79 8.81 9.43 23.20
C ALA A 79 10.29 9.08 23.08
N LYS A 80 11.17 9.90 23.69
CA LYS A 80 12.61 9.64 23.76
C LYS A 80 12.92 8.31 24.45
N ILE A 81 12.34 8.02 25.62
CA ILE A 81 12.56 6.76 26.33
C ILE A 81 12.17 5.54 25.47
N ILE A 82 11.08 5.64 24.72
CA ILE A 82 10.65 4.56 23.83
C ILE A 82 11.67 4.36 22.70
N LEU A 83 12.09 5.44 22.05
CA LEU A 83 13.05 5.36 20.95
C LEU A 83 14.43 4.83 21.39
N GLN A 84 14.88 5.16 22.60
CA GLN A 84 16.13 4.64 23.16
C GLN A 84 16.15 3.11 23.29
N ARG A 85 14.98 2.46 23.35
CA ARG A 85 14.86 1.00 23.38
C ARG A 85 14.97 0.34 22.00
N PHE A 86 14.89 1.14 20.93
CA PHE A 86 15.01 0.66 19.56
C PHE A 86 16.46 0.71 19.09
N GLN A 87 16.76 0.01 18.00
CA GLN A 87 18.12 -0.02 17.49
C GLN A 87 18.50 1.33 16.89
N VAL A 88 19.59 1.91 17.37
CA VAL A 88 20.11 3.16 16.82
C VAL A 88 20.95 2.87 15.57
N ARG A 89 20.61 3.52 14.47
CA ARG A 89 21.34 3.48 13.21
C ARG A 89 22.30 4.65 13.11
N ASN A 90 23.50 4.34 12.65
CA ASN A 90 24.51 5.35 12.37
C ASN A 90 24.09 6.12 11.12
N CYS A 91 24.03 7.44 11.25
CA CYS A 91 23.83 8.37 10.14
C CYS A 91 25.13 9.13 9.90
N ALA A 92 25.26 9.81 8.75
CA ALA A 92 26.44 10.60 8.43
C ALA A 92 26.67 11.80 9.38
N HIS A 93 25.63 12.18 10.15
CA HIS A 93 25.57 13.39 10.96
C HIS A 93 26.01 13.20 12.43
N ILE A 94 26.86 12.22 12.71
CA ILE A 94 27.29 11.93 14.10
C ILE A 94 27.98 13.16 14.73
N LYS A 95 28.86 13.81 13.96
CA LYS A 95 29.65 14.98 14.40
C LYS A 95 28.80 16.24 14.52
N SER A 96 27.95 16.49 13.52
CA SER A 96 27.07 17.65 13.44
C SER A 96 25.62 17.20 13.31
N PRO A 97 24.88 17.06 14.43
CA PRO A 97 23.49 16.65 14.41
C PRO A 97 22.64 17.64 13.61
N VAL A 98 21.75 17.09 12.79
CA VAL A 98 20.77 17.84 12.00
C VAL A 98 19.36 17.51 12.48
N GLY A 99 18.35 18.23 12.00
CA GLY A 99 16.95 17.93 12.29
C GLY A 99 16.57 16.50 11.88
N ALA A 100 15.61 15.89 12.58
CA ALA A 100 15.24 14.50 12.34
C ALA A 100 14.76 14.27 10.91
N SER A 101 13.95 15.19 10.37
CA SER A 101 13.42 15.10 9.00
C SER A 101 14.55 15.01 7.97
N GLN A 102 15.53 15.92 8.04
CA GLN A 102 16.71 15.93 7.17
C GLN A 102 17.55 14.68 7.35
N CYS A 103 17.76 14.23 8.59
CA CYS A 103 18.50 13.00 8.86
C CYS A 103 17.80 11.78 8.24
N LEU A 104 16.49 11.64 8.39
CA LEU A 104 15.75 10.50 7.84
C LEU A 104 15.72 10.53 6.32
N LEU A 105 15.61 11.71 5.70
CA LEU A 105 15.74 11.88 4.25
C LEU A 105 17.12 11.45 3.76
N SER A 106 18.20 11.80 4.47
CA SER A 106 19.55 11.36 4.09
C SER A 106 19.74 9.84 4.17
N MET A 107 19.04 9.15 5.09
CA MET A 107 19.15 7.70 5.26
C MET A 107 18.45 6.90 4.16
N ILE A 108 17.46 7.51 3.52
CA ILE A 108 16.67 6.90 2.44
C ILE A 108 17.03 7.46 1.06
N ASP A 109 17.98 8.39 1.02
CA ASP A 109 18.50 8.96 -0.21
C ASP A 109 19.18 7.88 -1.08
N GLY A 110 19.22 8.09 -2.39
CA GLY A 110 19.76 7.11 -3.32
C GLY A 110 18.86 5.87 -3.48
N ASN A 111 17.53 6.08 -3.58
CA ASN A 111 16.54 5.04 -3.84
C ASN A 111 16.44 3.97 -2.73
N ASN A 112 16.59 4.40 -1.46
CA ASN A 112 16.39 3.56 -0.28
C ASN A 112 17.22 2.25 -0.29
N PRO A 113 18.56 2.34 -0.25
CA PRO A 113 19.45 1.18 -0.42
C PRO A 113 19.26 0.09 0.65
N HIS A 114 18.85 0.49 1.85
CA HIS A 114 18.63 -0.41 2.98
C HIS A 114 17.19 -0.90 3.13
N HIS A 115 16.30 -0.51 2.21
CA HIS A 115 14.88 -0.90 2.22
C HIS A 115 14.18 -0.56 3.54
N TYR A 116 14.37 0.68 4.01
CA TYR A 116 13.67 1.20 5.17
C TYR A 116 12.19 1.46 4.88
N PHE A 117 11.35 1.14 5.85
CA PHE A 117 10.06 1.78 6.04
C PHE A 117 10.27 3.04 6.85
N VAL A 118 9.46 4.07 6.61
CA VAL A 118 9.48 5.30 7.41
C VAL A 118 8.17 5.39 8.19
N ALA A 119 8.28 5.54 9.51
CA ALA A 119 7.15 5.74 10.42
C ALA A 119 7.22 7.16 11.01
N THR A 120 6.30 8.02 10.59
CA THR A 120 6.29 9.45 10.94
C THR A 120 4.87 10.00 10.99
N GLN A 121 4.68 11.08 11.75
CA GLN A 121 3.48 11.91 11.75
C GLN A 121 3.74 13.33 11.23
N ASP A 122 4.98 13.64 10.85
CA ASP A 122 5.36 14.90 10.24
C ASP A 122 4.87 14.95 8.77
N GLN A 123 4.12 15.98 8.44
CA GLN A 123 3.53 16.18 7.11
C GLN A 123 4.59 16.55 6.08
N ASP A 124 5.60 17.33 6.45
CA ASP A 124 6.64 17.81 5.53
C ASP A 124 7.59 16.69 5.16
N LEU A 125 8.00 15.89 6.16
CA LEU A 125 8.73 14.66 5.92
C LEU A 125 7.90 13.68 5.08
N THR A 126 6.60 13.50 5.38
CA THR A 126 5.72 12.63 4.60
C THR A 126 5.63 13.06 3.14
N ALA A 127 5.45 14.35 2.87
CA ALA A 127 5.38 14.89 1.52
C ALA A 127 6.69 14.65 0.76
N SER A 128 7.82 14.85 1.42
CA SER A 128 9.15 14.64 0.85
C SER A 128 9.40 13.16 0.54
N VAL A 129 9.10 12.25 1.48
CA VAL A 129 9.25 10.80 1.28
C VAL A 129 8.34 10.28 0.16
N LYS A 130 7.12 10.81 0.01
CA LYS A 130 6.18 10.39 -1.06
C LYS A 130 6.69 10.68 -2.47
N ARG A 131 7.59 11.67 -2.65
CA ARG A 131 8.22 11.97 -3.94
C ARG A 131 9.20 10.89 -4.36
N ILE A 132 9.86 10.23 -3.40
CA ILE A 132 10.82 9.18 -3.65
C ILE A 132 10.06 7.84 -3.87
N PRO A 133 10.30 7.12 -4.98
CA PRO A 133 9.68 5.82 -5.20
C PRO A 133 10.27 4.76 -4.28
N GLY A 134 9.47 3.74 -3.93
CA GLY A 134 9.95 2.55 -3.22
C GLY A 134 10.04 2.68 -1.71
N ILE A 135 9.47 3.73 -1.11
CA ILE A 135 9.50 3.94 0.34
C ILE A 135 8.11 3.73 0.94
N PRO A 136 7.91 2.66 1.74
CA PRO A 136 6.66 2.47 2.47
C PRO A 136 6.58 3.42 3.68
N LEU A 137 5.43 4.07 3.82
CA LEU A 137 5.13 5.01 4.90
C LEU A 137 4.12 4.44 5.89
N ILE A 138 4.38 4.59 7.18
CA ILE A 138 3.50 4.18 8.27
C ILE A 138 3.15 5.42 9.11
N PHE A 139 1.86 5.63 9.36
CA PHE A 139 1.36 6.71 10.21
C PHE A 139 0.39 6.15 11.25
N ILE A 140 -0.04 6.96 12.22
CA ILE A 140 -1.07 6.59 13.19
C ILE A 140 -2.34 7.40 12.90
N ILE A 141 -3.44 6.70 12.66
CA ILE A 141 -4.79 7.30 12.64
C ILE A 141 -5.53 6.79 13.87
N GLN A 142 -5.94 7.73 14.72
CA GLN A 142 -6.62 7.45 15.98
C GLN A 142 -5.80 6.43 16.80
N ASN A 143 -6.36 5.25 17.08
CA ASN A 143 -5.72 4.23 17.91
C ASN A 143 -5.05 3.11 17.08
N THR A 144 -4.76 3.34 15.80
CA THR A 144 -4.19 2.31 14.92
C THR A 144 -3.07 2.82 14.02
N MET A 145 -1.99 2.04 13.90
CA MET A 145 -0.96 2.26 12.89
C MET A 145 -1.50 1.87 11.50
N VAL A 146 -1.15 2.56 10.44
CA VAL A 146 -1.62 2.25 9.09
C VAL A 146 -0.47 2.40 8.12
N LEU A 147 -0.27 1.37 7.29
CA LEU A 147 0.64 1.40 6.17
C LEU A 147 -0.06 2.10 5.01
N ASP A 148 0.52 3.19 4.52
CA ASP A 148 -0.04 3.96 3.41
C ASP A 148 -0.09 3.11 2.14
N LYS A 149 -0.99 3.48 1.24
CA LYS A 149 -0.95 2.97 -0.13
C LYS A 149 0.38 3.37 -0.78
N PRO A 150 0.91 2.56 -1.72
CA PRO A 150 2.08 2.95 -2.49
C PRO A 150 1.95 4.36 -3.05
N SER A 151 3.01 5.16 -2.91
CA SER A 151 3.01 6.54 -3.38
C SER A 151 2.76 6.59 -4.89
N PRO A 152 2.18 7.68 -5.42
CA PRO A 152 2.04 7.84 -6.87
C PRO A 152 3.37 7.70 -7.61
N SER A 153 4.46 8.22 -7.02
CA SER A 153 5.83 8.05 -7.51
C SER A 153 6.24 6.58 -7.59
N SER A 154 5.99 5.80 -6.52
CA SER A 154 6.27 4.36 -6.51
C SER A 154 5.47 3.60 -7.56
N ALA A 155 4.18 3.92 -7.72
CA ALA A 155 3.32 3.29 -8.71
C ALA A 155 3.75 3.62 -10.14
N ALA A 156 4.07 4.89 -10.42
CA ALA A 156 4.57 5.35 -11.71
C ALA A 156 5.91 4.70 -12.07
N HIS A 157 6.83 4.60 -11.10
CA HIS A 157 8.11 3.92 -11.29
C HIS A 157 7.92 2.46 -11.71
N VAL A 158 7.04 1.72 -11.00
CA VAL A 158 6.75 0.32 -11.34
C VAL A 158 6.10 0.20 -12.72
N GLN A 159 5.20 1.10 -13.08
CA GLN A 159 4.63 1.13 -14.43
C GLN A 159 5.71 1.38 -15.50
N ALA A 160 6.61 2.34 -15.28
CA ALA A 160 7.71 2.64 -16.18
C ALA A 160 8.72 1.48 -16.33
N VAL A 161 8.95 0.71 -15.25
CA VAL A 161 9.74 -0.54 -15.32
C VAL A 161 9.00 -1.57 -16.18
N GLN A 162 7.70 -1.76 -15.95
CA GLN A 162 6.89 -2.76 -16.67
C GLN A 162 6.74 -2.46 -18.16
N THR A 163 6.65 -1.18 -18.54
CA THR A 163 6.59 -0.75 -19.94
C THR A 163 7.97 -0.73 -20.62
N GLY A 164 9.05 -1.02 -19.88
CA GLY A 164 10.42 -0.94 -20.38
C GLY A 164 10.84 0.48 -20.76
N GLN A 165 10.19 1.50 -20.18
CA GLN A 165 10.51 2.90 -20.43
C GLN A 165 11.82 3.34 -19.77
N LEU A 166 12.21 2.64 -18.69
CA LEU A 166 13.48 2.87 -17.99
C LEU A 166 14.68 2.16 -18.64
N VAL A 167 14.45 1.38 -19.69
CA VAL A 167 15.52 0.70 -20.45
C VAL A 167 15.94 1.61 -21.60
N THR A 168 17.23 1.93 -21.68
CA THR A 168 17.77 2.72 -22.79
C THR A 168 17.60 1.99 -24.13
N VAL A 169 17.60 2.73 -25.24
CA VAL A 169 17.45 2.15 -26.58
C VAL A 169 18.54 1.10 -26.85
N GLN A 170 19.79 1.41 -26.50
CA GLN A 170 20.93 0.50 -26.62
C GLN A 170 20.76 -0.78 -25.78
N GLN A 171 20.25 -0.66 -24.55
CA GLN A 171 19.95 -1.83 -23.72
C GLN A 171 18.81 -2.67 -24.32
N LYS A 172 17.82 -2.05 -24.97
CA LYS A 172 16.75 -2.80 -25.66
C LYS A 172 17.29 -3.61 -26.84
N GLU A 173 18.16 -3.00 -27.64
CA GLU A 173 18.84 -3.66 -28.76
C GLU A 173 19.73 -4.82 -28.26
N SER A 174 20.54 -4.58 -27.23
CA SER A 174 21.36 -5.62 -26.59
C SER A 174 20.51 -6.77 -26.03
N ILE A 175 19.33 -6.47 -25.46
CA ILE A 175 18.40 -7.51 -24.98
C ILE A 175 17.80 -8.29 -26.16
N GLN A 176 17.56 -7.66 -27.31
CA GLN A 176 17.06 -8.34 -28.50
C GLN A 176 18.11 -9.30 -29.09
N THR A 177 19.35 -8.84 -29.26
CA THR A 177 20.45 -9.68 -29.75
C THR A 177 20.68 -10.88 -28.84
N LEU A 178 20.73 -10.67 -27.52
CA LEU A 178 20.87 -11.78 -26.56
C LEU A 178 19.69 -12.76 -26.59
N LYS A 179 18.46 -12.29 -26.85
CA LYS A 179 17.29 -13.16 -27.01
C LYS A 179 17.35 -13.98 -28.29
N GLU A 180 17.92 -13.42 -29.37
CA GLU A 180 18.17 -14.09 -30.64
C GLU A 180 19.24 -15.18 -30.49
N GLU A 181 20.39 -14.84 -29.89
CA GLU A 181 21.49 -15.78 -29.62
C GLU A 181 21.05 -16.96 -28.75
N GLN A 182 20.19 -16.73 -27.76
CA GLN A 182 19.66 -17.79 -26.90
C GLN A 182 18.43 -18.50 -27.48
N GLY A 183 17.97 -18.13 -28.69
CA GLY A 183 16.84 -18.78 -29.37
C GLY A 183 15.47 -18.56 -28.70
N LEU A 184 15.32 -17.54 -27.83
CA LEU A 184 14.08 -17.25 -27.09
C LEU A 184 13.04 -16.48 -27.91
N VAL A 185 13.34 -16.09 -29.15
CA VAL A 185 12.47 -15.25 -29.99
C VAL A 185 11.19 -15.98 -30.41
N ASN A 186 11.20 -17.32 -30.42
CA ASN A 186 10.12 -18.16 -30.93
C ASN A 186 9.48 -19.11 -29.92
N SER A 187 9.69 -18.92 -28.61
CA SER A 187 8.87 -19.61 -27.62
C SER A 187 7.51 -18.94 -27.54
N THR A 188 6.60 -19.29 -28.45
CA THR A 188 5.17 -19.17 -28.18
C THR A 188 4.89 -20.00 -26.93
N GLU A 189 4.99 -19.37 -25.75
CA GLU A 189 4.55 -20.00 -24.52
C GLU A 189 3.10 -20.42 -24.75
N ARG A 190 2.90 -21.73 -24.94
CA ARG A 190 1.59 -22.34 -24.92
C ARG A 190 1.04 -22.03 -23.53
N LYS A 191 0.33 -20.91 -23.38
CA LYS A 191 -0.46 -20.58 -22.20
C LYS A 191 -1.29 -21.82 -21.92
N GLY A 192 -0.87 -22.62 -20.93
CA GLY A 192 -1.56 -23.84 -20.58
C GLY A 192 -3.03 -23.48 -20.39
N ARG A 193 -3.90 -24.01 -21.25
CA ARG A 193 -5.34 -23.77 -21.16
C ARG A 193 -5.72 -24.09 -19.72
N LYS A 194 -6.12 -23.07 -18.94
CA LYS A 194 -6.64 -23.28 -17.59
C LYS A 194 -7.75 -24.32 -17.73
N ARG A 195 -7.55 -25.51 -17.17
CA ARG A 195 -8.58 -26.55 -17.14
C ARG A 195 -9.83 -25.91 -16.56
N LYS A 196 -10.91 -25.84 -17.33
CA LYS A 196 -12.22 -25.45 -16.82
C LYS A 196 -12.55 -26.42 -15.69
N ARG A 197 -12.58 -25.93 -14.45
CA ARG A 197 -13.13 -26.71 -13.34
C ARG A 197 -14.58 -27.02 -13.69
N LYS A 198 -14.98 -28.30 -13.66
CA LYS A 198 -16.38 -28.70 -13.86
C LYS A 198 -17.21 -27.96 -12.81
N GLY A 199 -18.04 -27.02 -13.25
CA GLY A 199 -18.92 -26.27 -12.37
C GLY A 199 -20.06 -27.16 -11.91
N GLY A 200 -19.90 -27.79 -10.74
CA GLY A 200 -21.03 -28.38 -10.03
C GLY A 200 -21.96 -27.27 -9.54
N PRO A 201 -23.28 -27.50 -9.48
CA PRO A 201 -24.20 -26.53 -8.90
C PRO A 201 -23.79 -26.22 -7.45
N ASN A 202 -23.83 -24.94 -7.10
CA ASN A 202 -23.52 -24.43 -5.76
C ASN A 202 -24.36 -25.22 -4.72
N PRO A 203 -23.76 -25.89 -3.72
CA PRO A 203 -24.45 -26.81 -2.81
C PRO A 203 -25.61 -26.20 -2.01
N LEU A 204 -25.70 -24.86 -1.91
CA LEU A 204 -26.85 -24.14 -1.33
C LEU A 204 -28.11 -24.13 -2.24
N SER A 205 -27.99 -24.55 -3.50
CA SER A 205 -29.04 -24.47 -4.53
C SER A 205 -29.91 -25.74 -4.60
N CYS A 206 -29.53 -26.80 -3.88
CA CYS A 206 -30.23 -28.10 -3.89
C CYS A 206 -31.17 -28.31 -2.70
N LEU A 207 -31.30 -27.33 -1.80
CA LEU A 207 -32.26 -27.42 -0.70
C LEU A 207 -33.67 -27.11 -1.23
N LYS A 208 -34.49 -28.17 -1.35
CA LYS A 208 -35.92 -28.04 -1.65
C LYS A 208 -36.58 -27.16 -0.57
N LYS A 209 -37.38 -26.19 -1.02
CA LYS A 209 -38.21 -25.34 -0.16
C LYS A 209 -39.08 -26.25 0.72
N LYS A 210 -38.93 -26.20 2.05
CA LYS A 210 -39.80 -26.93 2.98
C LYS A 210 -41.26 -26.53 2.69
N LYS A 211 -42.12 -27.51 2.37
CA LYS A 211 -43.58 -27.30 2.25
C LYS A 211 -44.09 -26.86 3.63
N LYS A 212 -44.71 -25.67 3.70
CA LYS A 212 -45.59 -25.35 4.83
C LYS A 212 -46.84 -26.21 4.70
N THR A 213 -47.22 -26.87 5.79
CA THR A 213 -48.46 -27.62 5.94
C THR A 213 -49.65 -26.68 5.72
N GLN A 214 -50.61 -27.09 4.89
CA GLN A 214 -51.83 -26.34 4.59
C GLN A 214 -52.87 -26.60 5.69
N GLY A 215 -53.42 -25.53 6.28
CA GLY A 215 -54.76 -25.55 6.87
C GLY A 215 -55.80 -25.08 5.82
N PRO A 216 -57.11 -25.36 6.00
CA PRO A 216 -58.08 -25.32 4.90
C PRO A 216 -58.52 -23.92 4.41
N GLN A 217 -58.98 -23.92 3.15
CA GLN A 217 -59.35 -22.85 2.22
C GLN A 217 -60.42 -21.83 2.63
N GLN A 218 -60.36 -20.64 1.99
CA GLN A 218 -61.51 -20.00 1.29
C GLN A 218 -61.03 -19.01 0.19
N GLN A 219 -61.95 -18.57 -0.67
CA GLN A 219 -61.88 -18.47 -2.15
C GLN A 219 -61.41 -17.13 -2.78
N LYS A 220 -61.16 -17.15 -4.11
CA LYS A 220 -60.54 -16.13 -5.01
C LYS A 220 -61.48 -14.96 -5.40
N PRO A 221 -61.05 -13.89 -6.15
CA PRO A 221 -60.82 -13.94 -7.61
C PRO A 221 -59.55 -13.18 -8.11
N ALA A 222 -58.79 -13.74 -9.05
CA ALA A 222 -58.72 -13.40 -10.49
C ALA A 222 -58.09 -12.02 -10.83
N GLY A 223 -56.79 -12.01 -11.16
CA GLY A 223 -56.07 -10.81 -11.64
C GLY A 223 -54.68 -11.11 -12.20
N GLU A 224 -54.54 -10.89 -13.51
CA GLU A 224 -53.36 -10.69 -14.37
C GLU A 224 -51.95 -11.19 -13.99
N LYS A 225 -51.35 -11.91 -14.96
CA LYS A 225 -49.95 -12.36 -14.99
C LYS A 225 -48.98 -11.17 -15.16
N LYS A 226 -48.36 -10.66 -14.09
CA LYS A 226 -47.16 -9.80 -14.17
C LYS A 226 -45.85 -10.61 -14.05
N LYS A 227 -45.18 -10.81 -15.20
CA LYS A 227 -43.77 -11.24 -15.27
C LYS A 227 -42.87 -10.14 -14.66
N ARG A 228 -42.21 -10.42 -13.54
CA ARG A 228 -41.18 -9.51 -12.98
C ARG A 228 -39.90 -9.58 -13.82
N LYS A 229 -39.62 -8.50 -14.56
CA LYS A 229 -38.35 -8.25 -15.28
C LYS A 229 -37.20 -8.12 -14.27
N ARG A 230 -36.10 -8.83 -14.51
CA ARG A 230 -34.85 -8.70 -13.74
C ARG A 230 -34.00 -7.61 -14.41
N HIS A 231 -33.80 -6.49 -13.71
CA HIS A 231 -33.02 -5.35 -14.21
C HIS A 231 -31.53 -5.71 -14.21
N ARG A 232 -30.94 -5.90 -15.39
CA ARG A 232 -29.49 -6.03 -15.57
C ARG A 232 -28.97 -4.69 -16.10
N LYS A 233 -28.43 -3.84 -15.23
CA LYS A 233 -27.79 -2.59 -15.66
C LYS A 233 -26.42 -2.96 -16.27
N ARG A 234 -26.36 -2.96 -17.60
CA ARG A 234 -25.11 -2.91 -18.38
C ARG A 234 -24.58 -1.48 -18.25
N THR A 235 -23.32 -1.31 -17.86
CA THR A 235 -22.57 -0.07 -18.11
C THR A 235 -21.57 -0.38 -19.21
N GLY A 236 -21.84 0.16 -20.39
CA GLY A 236 -20.98 0.22 -21.57
C GLY A 236 -20.99 1.66 -22.07
N GLU A 237 -19.87 2.04 -22.68
CA GLU A 237 -19.35 3.38 -22.96
C GLU A 237 -20.14 4.26 -23.95
N GLY A 238 -19.74 5.53 -24.00
CA GLY A 238 -20.14 6.59 -24.94
C GLY A 238 -20.85 7.72 -24.19
N GLY A 239 -20.31 8.91 -23.94
CA GLY A 239 -19.45 9.76 -24.77
C GLY A 239 -20.29 11.01 -25.08
N LEU A 240 -19.99 12.16 -24.46
CA LEU A 240 -20.54 13.44 -24.89
C LEU A 240 -19.56 14.58 -24.63
N GLN A 241 -19.58 15.52 -25.56
CA GLN A 241 -18.54 16.45 -25.96
C GLN A 241 -18.34 17.65 -25.03
N VAL A 242 -17.16 18.23 -25.21
CA VAL A 242 -16.65 19.48 -24.67
C VAL A 242 -17.29 20.63 -25.44
N GLU A 243 -17.86 21.61 -24.74
CA GLU A 243 -18.10 22.95 -25.29
C GLU A 243 -17.32 23.99 -24.47
N THR A 244 -16.45 24.67 -25.19
CA THR A 244 -15.58 25.79 -24.82
C THR A 244 -16.38 27.08 -24.64
N ILE A 245 -16.09 27.84 -23.59
CA ILE A 245 -16.29 29.29 -23.56
C ILE A 245 -15.02 29.93 -23.00
N ALA A 246 -14.35 30.72 -23.82
CA ALA A 246 -13.23 31.56 -23.42
C ALA A 246 -13.45 32.99 -23.93
N GLN A 247 -13.16 33.93 -23.03
CA GLN A 247 -12.81 35.34 -23.22
C GLN A 247 -13.93 36.35 -23.50
N ILE A 248 -14.08 37.31 -22.56
CA ILE A 248 -14.00 38.76 -22.83
C ILE A 248 -13.32 39.44 -21.62
N GLU A 249 -12.18 40.10 -21.87
CA GLU A 249 -11.54 41.11 -21.00
C GLU A 249 -12.18 42.50 -21.23
N LYS A 250 -11.97 43.39 -20.24
CA LYS A 250 -12.09 44.87 -20.21
C LYS A 250 -13.41 45.45 -19.68
N ALA A 251 -13.38 45.78 -18.38
CA ALA A 251 -13.50 47.15 -17.87
C ALA A 251 -12.86 47.20 -16.47
#